data_AF-A0A4Q4WFP9-F1
#
_entry.id   AF-A0A4Q4WFP9-F1
#
_cell.length_a   1.000
_cell.length_b   1.000
_cell.length_c   1.000
_cell.angle_alpha   90.00
_cell.angle_beta   90.00
_cell.angle_gamma   90.00
#
_symmetry.space_group_name_H-M   'P 1'
#
loop_
_entity.id
_entity.type
_entity.pdbx_description
1 polymer ?
#
loop_
_entity_poly.entity_id
_entity_poly.type
_entity_poly.pdbx_seq_one_letter_code
_entity_poly.pdbx_strand_id
1 'polypeptide(L)'
;MAHQAKPQSFKNRDFFPSFRDCPADEWDERFFREDEPGIHCKQWCLLGEIIQADTIIRPRLVTKDYKGDSFVVAFYPDDEDDMPRILKDFKIMPLKLNEVMAMNKEVIEYTPAEGAPRRCHTCGEVKEGLDRCGGCTLFSYCNRECQVKAWNEKGHKRFCKALKNKNVRDMHFLDYDDSSDCVSFS
;
A
#
# COMPACT_ATOMS: atom_id res chain seq x y z
N MET A 1 0.64 -11.87 12.68
CA MET A 1 -0.63 -12.54 12.31
C MET A 1 -1.51 -11.52 11.59
N ALA A 2 -1.33 -11.35 10.27
CA ALA A 2 -2.02 -10.31 9.49
C ALA A 2 -2.45 -10.83 8.10
N HIS A 3 -2.92 -12.08 8.05
CA HIS A 3 -3.29 -12.74 6.79
C HIS A 3 -4.77 -13.12 6.70
N GLN A 4 -5.61 -12.61 7.61
CA GLN A 4 -7.04 -12.96 7.71
C GLN A 4 -7.98 -11.89 7.13
N ALA A 5 -7.49 -10.67 6.88
CA ALA A 5 -8.29 -9.58 6.36
C ALA A 5 -8.43 -9.66 4.82
N LYS A 6 -9.59 -9.21 4.32
CA LYS A 6 -9.79 -8.94 2.88
C LYS A 6 -8.89 -7.75 2.49
N PRO A 7 -8.25 -7.77 1.30
CA PRO A 7 -7.46 -6.63 0.87
C PRO A 7 -8.31 -5.37 0.70
N GLN A 8 -7.78 -4.25 1.14
CA GLN A 8 -8.37 -2.92 1.08
C GLN A 8 -8.21 -2.29 -0.29
N SER A 9 -9.27 -1.59 -0.71
CA SER A 9 -9.25 -0.79 -1.93
C SER A 9 -8.47 0.50 -1.70
N PHE A 10 -7.39 0.70 -2.47
CA PHE A 10 -6.69 1.97 -2.52
C PHE A 10 -7.52 3.06 -3.22
N LYS A 11 -8.77 2.76 -3.60
CA LYS A 11 -9.81 3.71 -4.02
C LYS A 11 -10.75 4.13 -2.88
N ASN A 12 -10.67 3.53 -1.70
CA ASN A 12 -11.41 4.03 -0.53
C ASN A 12 -10.85 5.42 -0.18
N ARG A 13 -11.70 6.46 -0.13
CA ARG A 13 -11.27 7.84 0.15
C ARG A 13 -11.20 8.14 1.64
N ASP A 14 -11.83 7.32 2.47
CA ASP A 14 -11.76 7.43 3.93
C ASP A 14 -10.38 6.98 4.43
N PHE A 15 -9.77 5.99 3.77
CA PHE A 15 -8.43 5.47 4.12
C PHE A 15 -7.31 6.05 3.26
N PHE A 16 -7.62 6.40 2.01
CA PHE A 16 -6.64 6.94 1.04
C PHE A 16 -7.16 8.27 0.47
N PRO A 17 -7.12 9.36 1.25
CA PRO A 17 -7.62 10.66 0.83
C PRO A 17 -6.77 11.28 -0.29
N SER A 18 -7.28 12.37 -0.87
CA SER A 18 -6.45 13.28 -1.67
C SER A 18 -5.68 14.22 -0.75
N PHE A 19 -4.66 14.91 -1.25
CA PHE A 19 -3.89 15.84 -0.43
C PHE A 19 -4.78 16.94 0.19
N ARG A 20 -5.73 17.48 -0.58
CA ARG A 20 -6.69 18.48 -0.09
C ARG A 20 -7.71 17.94 0.90
N ASP A 21 -7.92 16.63 0.91
CA ASP A 21 -8.91 15.98 1.78
C ASP A 21 -8.27 15.34 3.02
N CYS A 22 -6.94 15.44 3.19
CA CYS A 22 -6.23 14.97 4.38
C CYS A 22 -6.71 15.73 5.63
N PRO A 23 -6.72 15.08 6.80
CA PRO A 23 -7.04 15.77 8.05
C PRO A 23 -5.99 16.86 8.31
N ALA A 24 -6.48 18.06 8.61
CA ALA A 24 -5.66 19.20 9.02
C ALA A 24 -5.84 19.42 10.53
N ASP A 25 -5.65 20.66 11.00
CA ASP A 25 -5.84 21.01 12.42
C ASP A 25 -7.32 21.05 12.84
N GLU A 26 -8.25 20.93 11.90
CA GLU A 26 -9.69 20.91 12.16
C GLU A 26 -10.22 19.49 12.39
N TRP A 27 -11.20 19.37 13.28
CA TRP A 27 -11.88 18.11 13.54
C TRP A 27 -12.60 17.61 12.28
N ASP A 28 -12.31 16.36 11.91
CA ASP A 28 -12.92 15.69 10.78
C ASP A 28 -13.39 14.30 11.19
N GLU A 29 -14.71 14.10 11.27
CA GLU A 29 -15.35 12.85 11.69
C GLU A 29 -15.01 11.65 10.78
N ARG A 30 -14.45 11.90 9.60
CA ARG A 30 -13.93 10.83 8.72
C ARG A 30 -12.68 10.18 9.32
N PHE A 31 -11.86 10.95 10.03
CA PHE A 31 -10.58 10.52 10.58
C PHE A 31 -10.59 10.43 12.10
N PHE A 32 -11.45 11.17 12.78
CA PHE A 32 -11.53 11.19 14.24
C PHE A 32 -12.90 10.70 14.70
N ARG A 33 -12.92 9.89 15.75
CA ARG A 33 -14.12 9.48 16.47
C ARG A 33 -13.93 9.74 17.95
N GLU A 34 -14.98 10.14 18.62
CA GLU A 34 -14.99 10.29 20.08
C GLU A 34 -15.87 9.17 20.64
N ASP A 35 -15.26 8.21 21.33
CA ASP A 35 -15.93 7.10 22.02
C ASP A 35 -15.41 7.07 23.48
N GLU A 36 -16.13 6.52 24.46
CA GLU A 36 -15.56 6.42 25.82
C GLU A 36 -14.46 5.33 25.86
N PRO A 37 -13.19 5.62 26.25
CA PRO A 37 -12.71 6.78 27.00
C PRO A 37 -11.70 7.70 26.24
N GLY A 38 -11.98 8.15 25.01
CA GLY A 38 -11.18 9.16 24.33
C GLY A 38 -11.45 9.43 22.84
N ILE A 39 -10.56 10.22 22.23
CA ILE A 39 -10.55 10.46 20.80
C ILE A 39 -9.74 9.35 20.11
N HIS A 40 -10.39 8.65 19.20
CA HIS A 40 -9.84 7.61 18.35
C HIS A 40 -9.51 8.19 16.96
N CYS A 41 -8.25 8.07 16.54
CA CYS A 41 -7.84 8.41 15.18
C CYS A 41 -7.87 7.17 14.30
N LYS A 42 -8.67 7.20 13.24
CA LYS A 42 -8.66 6.19 12.20
C LYS A 42 -7.35 6.25 11.43
N GLN A 43 -6.87 5.09 11.01
CA GLN A 43 -5.66 5.01 10.20
C GLN A 43 -5.96 5.48 8.78
N TRP A 44 -5.00 6.18 8.16
CA TRP A 44 -5.10 6.60 6.76
C TRP A 44 -3.71 6.71 6.14
N CYS A 45 -3.65 6.70 4.81
CA CYS A 45 -2.41 6.81 4.05
C CYS A 45 -2.63 7.69 2.81
N LEU A 46 -1.87 8.78 2.69
CA LEU A 46 -1.84 9.58 1.47
C LEU A 46 -0.94 8.91 0.41
N LEU A 47 -1.53 8.53 -0.72
CA LEU A 47 -0.79 7.99 -1.86
C LEU A 47 -0.44 9.10 -2.85
N GLY A 48 0.84 9.20 -3.20
CA GLY A 48 1.31 10.16 -4.18
C GLY A 48 2.50 9.65 -5.00
N GLU A 49 2.60 10.13 -6.24
CA GLU A 49 3.74 9.89 -7.14
C GLU A 49 4.81 10.94 -6.91
N ILE A 50 6.03 10.51 -6.61
CA ILE A 50 7.19 11.41 -6.52
C ILE A 50 7.52 11.90 -7.94
N ILE A 51 7.40 13.20 -8.17
CA ILE A 51 7.70 13.87 -9.43
C ILE A 51 9.12 14.42 -9.44
N GLN A 52 9.59 14.93 -8.30
CA GLN A 52 10.93 15.48 -8.12
C GLN A 52 11.43 15.19 -6.70
N ALA A 53 12.73 14.94 -6.56
CA ALA A 53 13.39 14.75 -5.28
C ALA A 53 14.62 15.65 -5.19
N ASP A 54 14.60 16.59 -4.25
CA ASP A 54 15.70 17.51 -3.95
C ASP A 54 16.30 17.14 -2.60
N THR A 55 17.53 16.64 -2.56
CA THR A 55 18.11 16.05 -1.33
C THR A 55 19.41 16.69 -0.84
N ILE A 56 19.88 17.76 -1.49
CA ILE A 56 21.23 18.32 -1.27
C ILE A 56 21.41 18.97 0.11
N ILE A 57 20.38 19.56 0.70
CA ILE A 57 20.47 20.23 2.02
C ILE A 57 19.36 19.74 2.94
N ARG A 58 18.11 19.75 2.45
CA ARG A 58 16.95 19.15 3.12
C ARG A 58 16.20 18.31 2.11
N PRO A 59 16.00 17.01 2.36
CA PRO A 59 15.16 16.21 1.50
C PRO A 59 13.78 16.81 1.37
N ARG A 60 13.41 17.04 0.11
CA ARG A 60 12.10 17.50 -0.30
C ARG A 60 11.66 16.66 -1.47
N LEU A 61 10.45 16.17 -1.39
CA LEU A 61 9.81 15.45 -2.48
C LEU A 61 8.67 16.30 -2.99
N VAL A 62 8.68 16.63 -4.28
CA VAL A 62 7.50 17.14 -4.95
C VAL A 62 6.68 15.94 -5.38
N THR A 63 5.48 15.83 -4.83
CA THR A 63 4.61 14.69 -4.99
C THR A 63 3.30 15.11 -5.64
N LYS A 64 2.67 14.21 -6.39
CA LYS A 64 1.36 14.43 -7.01
C LYS A 64 0.40 13.32 -6.61
N ASP A 65 -0.78 13.67 -6.11
CA ASP A 65 -1.80 12.69 -5.72
C ASP A 65 -2.62 12.18 -6.92
N TYR A 66 -3.66 11.39 -6.64
CA TYR A 66 -4.54 10.81 -7.67
C TYR A 66 -5.48 11.83 -8.36
N LYS A 67 -5.80 12.97 -7.71
CA LYS A 67 -6.56 14.08 -8.33
C LYS A 67 -5.64 14.96 -9.19
N GLY A 68 -4.34 14.85 -8.96
CA GLY A 68 -3.30 15.60 -9.64
C GLY A 68 -2.85 16.84 -8.88
N ASP A 69 -3.25 16.98 -7.62
CA ASP A 69 -2.78 18.04 -6.74
C ASP A 69 -1.31 17.79 -6.38
N SER A 70 -0.48 18.82 -6.55
CA SER A 70 0.93 18.77 -6.21
C SER A 70 1.18 19.31 -4.81
N PHE A 71 2.01 18.62 -4.05
CA PHE A 71 2.37 18.97 -2.68
C PHE A 71 3.83 18.62 -2.40
N VAL A 72 4.40 19.25 -1.37
CA VAL A 72 5.79 19.04 -0.97
C VAL A 72 5.84 18.24 0.32
N VAL A 73 6.53 17.11 0.30
CA VAL A 73 6.92 16.38 1.51
C VAL A 73 8.31 16.87 1.90
N ALA A 74 8.40 17.69 2.95
CA ALA A 74 9.66 18.25 3.45
C ALA A 74 10.01 17.61 4.79
N PHE A 75 11.26 17.19 4.94
CA PHE A 75 11.78 16.65 6.19
C PHE A 75 12.47 17.77 6.99
N TYR A 76 12.13 17.87 8.28
CA TYR A 76 12.70 18.80 9.24
C TYR A 76 13.44 18.00 10.33
N PRO A 77 14.66 17.51 10.05
CA PRO A 77 15.51 16.89 11.07
C PRO A 77 15.87 17.94 12.14
N ASP A 78 15.95 17.55 13.40
CA ASP A 78 16.37 18.45 14.48
C ASP A 78 17.91 18.56 14.56
N ASP A 79 18.63 17.50 14.16
CA ASP A 79 20.10 17.47 14.08
C ASP A 79 20.67 16.67 12.89
N GLU A 80 22.00 16.61 12.76
CA GLU A 80 22.70 15.92 11.66
C GLU A 80 22.56 14.39 11.71
N ASP A 81 22.30 13.80 12.88
CA ASP A 81 22.15 12.35 13.07
C ASP A 81 20.74 11.84 12.75
N ASP A 82 19.73 12.73 12.75
CA ASP A 82 18.36 12.42 12.36
C ASP A 82 18.23 12.08 10.87
N MET A 83 18.99 12.77 10.02
CA MET A 83 18.87 12.59 8.57
C MET A 83 19.18 11.15 8.10
N PRO A 84 20.30 10.52 8.52
CA PRO A 84 20.55 9.11 8.24
C PRO A 84 19.46 8.16 8.76
N ARG A 85 18.86 8.46 9.92
CA ARG A 85 17.79 7.64 10.52
C ARG A 85 16.51 7.71 9.69
N ILE A 86 16.07 8.93 9.36
CA ILE A 86 14.87 9.17 8.54
C ILE A 86 15.01 8.46 7.18
N LEU A 87 16.16 8.61 6.51
CA LEU A 87 16.38 8.01 5.19
C LEU A 87 16.44 6.47 5.23
N LYS A 88 16.87 5.86 6.34
CA LYS A 88 16.90 4.40 6.50
C LYS A 88 15.50 3.79 6.55
N ASP A 89 14.57 4.47 7.21
CA ASP A 89 13.21 3.99 7.42
C ASP A 89 12.24 4.49 6.34
N PHE A 90 12.64 5.49 5.55
CA PHE A 90 11.91 5.94 4.38
C PHE A 90 11.82 4.85 3.29
N LYS A 91 10.63 4.27 3.08
CA LYS A 91 10.40 3.25 2.06
C LYS A 91 9.64 3.83 0.87
N ILE A 92 10.16 3.59 -0.34
CA ILE A 92 9.53 4.00 -1.60
C ILE A 92 9.02 2.76 -2.32
N MET A 93 7.76 2.80 -2.75
CA MET A 93 7.24 1.80 -3.71
C MET A 93 7.83 2.10 -5.09
N PRO A 94 8.56 1.16 -5.72
CA PRO A 94 9.22 1.39 -7.01
C PRO A 94 8.23 1.23 -8.18
N LEU A 95 7.11 1.95 -8.13
CA LEU A 95 6.00 1.92 -9.08
C LEU A 95 5.43 3.33 -9.23
N LYS A 96 4.95 3.68 -10.44
CA LYS A 96 4.14 4.89 -10.62
C LYS A 96 2.81 4.76 -9.89
N LEU A 97 2.14 5.88 -9.58
CA LEU A 97 0.89 5.83 -8.82
C LEU A 97 -0.18 5.03 -9.56
N ASN A 98 -0.31 5.21 -10.87
CA ASN A 98 -1.24 4.41 -11.68
C ASN A 98 -0.93 2.90 -11.67
N GLU A 99 0.35 2.52 -11.57
CA GLU A 99 0.77 1.11 -11.43
C GLU A 99 0.48 0.57 -10.04
N VAL A 100 0.64 1.37 -8.99
CA VAL A 100 0.21 1.01 -7.61
C VAL A 100 -1.29 0.74 -7.58
N MET A 101 -2.09 1.58 -8.25
CA MET A 101 -3.53 1.39 -8.35
C MET A 101 -3.90 0.12 -9.14
N ALA A 102 -3.18 -0.18 -10.24
CA ALA A 102 -3.36 -1.41 -11.01
C ALA A 102 -2.98 -2.64 -10.18
N MET A 103 -1.86 -2.59 -9.45
CA MET A 103 -1.43 -3.63 -8.53
C MET A 103 -2.47 -3.90 -7.45
N ASN A 104 -3.02 -2.85 -6.82
CA ASN A 104 -4.06 -2.99 -5.79
C ASN A 104 -5.32 -3.66 -6.34
N LYS A 105 -5.74 -3.30 -7.57
CA LYS A 105 -6.86 -3.96 -8.25
C LYS A 105 -6.62 -5.48 -8.38
N GLU A 106 -5.44 -5.88 -8.85
CA GLU A 106 -5.06 -7.29 -9.00
C GLU A 106 -5.01 -8.02 -7.65
N VAL A 107 -4.46 -7.39 -6.61
CA VAL A 107 -4.46 -7.95 -5.26
C VAL A 107 -5.89 -8.23 -4.81
N ILE A 108 -6.79 -7.24 -4.91
CA ILE A 108 -8.20 -7.41 -4.53
C ILE A 108 -8.89 -8.53 -5.28
N GLU A 109 -8.64 -8.64 -6.58
CA GLU A 109 -9.30 -9.62 -7.44
C GLU A 109 -8.81 -11.06 -7.21
N TYR A 110 -7.52 -11.24 -6.89
CA TYR A 110 -6.88 -12.56 -6.84
C TYR A 110 -6.45 -13.03 -5.44
N THR A 111 -6.57 -12.18 -4.41
CA THR A 111 -6.36 -12.57 -3.01
C THR A 111 -7.67 -12.51 -2.23
N PRO A 112 -8.51 -13.54 -2.33
CA PRO A 112 -9.76 -13.56 -1.59
C PRO A 112 -9.50 -13.81 -0.09
N ALA A 113 -10.53 -13.61 0.72
CA ALA A 113 -10.50 -13.90 2.15
C ALA A 113 -10.13 -15.37 2.43
N GLU A 114 -9.71 -15.65 3.65
CA GLU A 114 -9.37 -17.01 4.07
C GLU A 114 -10.56 -17.98 3.85
N GLY A 115 -10.27 -19.20 3.41
CA GLY A 115 -11.28 -20.22 3.07
C GLY A 115 -11.97 -20.04 1.71
N ALA A 116 -11.92 -18.86 1.08
CA ALA A 116 -12.47 -18.66 -0.24
C ALA A 116 -11.56 -19.26 -1.34
N PRO A 117 -12.14 -19.82 -2.41
CA PRO A 117 -11.38 -20.46 -3.47
C PRO A 117 -10.51 -19.45 -4.21
N ARG A 118 -9.23 -19.81 -4.39
CA ARG A 118 -8.29 -19.03 -5.21
C ARG A 118 -8.43 -19.40 -6.67
N ARG A 119 -8.11 -18.44 -7.53
CA ARG A 119 -8.02 -18.63 -8.98
C ARG A 119 -6.62 -18.36 -9.49
N CYS A 120 -6.27 -19.00 -10.59
CA CYS A 120 -5.03 -18.77 -11.29
C CYS A 120 -4.95 -17.32 -11.78
N HIS A 121 -3.89 -16.61 -11.42
CA HIS A 121 -3.65 -15.23 -11.86
C HIS A 121 -3.50 -15.12 -13.38
N THR A 122 -3.17 -16.22 -14.07
CA THR A 122 -2.97 -16.25 -15.53
C THR A 122 -4.25 -16.57 -16.30
N CYS A 123 -4.87 -17.72 -16.07
CA CYS A 123 -6.04 -18.17 -16.84
C CYS A 123 -7.38 -17.85 -16.15
N GLY A 124 -7.38 -17.48 -14.86
CA GLY A 124 -8.60 -17.17 -14.11
C GLY A 124 -9.35 -18.40 -13.58
N GLU A 125 -8.90 -19.61 -13.90
CA GLU A 125 -9.55 -20.84 -13.42
C GLU A 125 -9.42 -21.00 -11.90
N VAL A 126 -10.53 -21.39 -11.28
CA VAL A 126 -10.60 -21.83 -9.88
C VAL A 126 -10.36 -23.33 -9.86
N LYS A 127 -9.35 -23.78 -9.11
CA LYS A 127 -9.08 -25.21 -8.89
C LYS A 127 -8.34 -25.43 -7.58
N GLU A 128 -8.36 -26.66 -7.10
CA GLU A 128 -7.55 -27.09 -5.97
C GLU A 128 -6.07 -27.19 -6.34
N GLY A 129 -5.19 -27.14 -5.33
CA GLY A 129 -3.75 -27.35 -5.52
C GLY A 129 -3.03 -26.27 -6.34
N LEU A 130 -3.49 -25.01 -6.31
CA LEU A 130 -2.78 -23.91 -6.97
C LEU A 130 -1.47 -23.56 -6.24
N ASP A 131 -0.40 -23.40 -7.00
CA ASP A 131 0.90 -22.98 -6.48
C ASP A 131 0.92 -21.48 -6.22
N ARG A 132 1.34 -21.06 -5.02
CA ARG A 132 1.53 -19.64 -4.70
C ARG A 132 2.87 -19.14 -5.26
N CYS A 133 2.91 -17.87 -5.65
CA CYS A 133 4.17 -17.22 -5.96
C CYS A 133 5.11 -17.24 -4.75
N GLY A 134 6.27 -17.87 -4.86
CA GLY A 134 7.27 -17.90 -3.78
C GLY A 134 7.85 -16.53 -3.40
N GLY A 135 7.69 -15.51 -4.25
CA GLY A 135 8.17 -14.16 -3.98
C GLY A 135 7.23 -13.33 -3.11
N CYS A 136 6.07 -12.98 -3.66
CA CYS A 136 5.09 -12.12 -2.98
C CYS A 136 4.06 -12.88 -2.13
N THR A 137 3.92 -14.20 -2.33
CA THR A 137 2.92 -15.09 -1.70
C THR A 137 1.45 -14.75 -1.93
N LEU A 138 1.13 -13.67 -2.65
CA LEU A 138 -0.22 -13.20 -2.89
C LEU A 138 -0.92 -13.90 -4.06
N PHE A 139 -0.25 -14.05 -5.21
CA PHE A 139 -0.87 -14.63 -6.41
C PHE A 139 -0.67 -16.15 -6.50
N SER A 140 -1.64 -16.86 -7.09
CA SER A 140 -1.67 -18.31 -7.23
C SER A 140 -1.75 -18.72 -8.71
N TYR A 141 -1.22 -19.90 -9.06
CA TYR A 141 -1.09 -20.36 -10.44
C TYR A 141 -1.42 -21.83 -10.61
N CYS A 142 -1.90 -22.19 -11.80
CA CYS A 142 -2.19 -23.58 -12.14
C CYS A 142 -0.97 -24.49 -12.13
N ASN A 143 0.18 -23.93 -12.51
CA ASN A 143 1.45 -24.59 -12.72
C ASN A 143 2.52 -23.51 -13.04
N ARG A 144 3.75 -23.97 -13.26
CA ARG A 144 4.90 -23.12 -13.63
C ARG A 144 4.67 -22.32 -14.93
N GLU A 145 4.01 -22.90 -15.93
CA GLU A 145 3.76 -22.23 -17.21
C GLU A 145 2.87 -21.01 -17.04
N CYS A 146 1.77 -21.15 -16.29
CA CYS A 146 0.90 -20.03 -15.94
C CYS A 146 1.69 -18.95 -15.20
N GLN A 147 2.51 -19.32 -14.21
CA GLN A 147 3.33 -18.36 -13.48
C GLN A 147 4.29 -17.58 -14.40
N VAL A 148 4.99 -18.26 -15.32
CA VAL A 148 5.89 -17.60 -16.29
C VAL A 148 5.11 -16.66 -17.21
N LYS A 149 3.94 -17.08 -17.69
CA LYS A 149 3.10 -16.24 -18.54
C LYS A 149 2.63 -14.98 -17.82
N ALA A 150 2.14 -15.10 -16.57
CA ALA A 150 1.76 -13.93 -15.78
C ALA A 150 2.96 -13.02 -15.47
N TRP A 151 4.14 -13.61 -15.22
CA TRP A 151 5.38 -12.88 -14.98
C TRP A 151 5.75 -11.96 -16.15
N ASN A 152 5.63 -12.45 -17.38
CA ASN A 152 6.02 -11.75 -18.59
C ASN A 152 4.90 -10.87 -19.18
N GLU A 153 3.65 -11.32 -19.14
CA GLU A 153 2.55 -10.71 -19.90
C GLU A 153 1.55 -9.93 -19.03
N LYS A 154 1.34 -10.33 -17.77
CA LYS A 154 0.37 -9.68 -16.87
C LYS A 154 0.97 -8.67 -15.90
N GLY A 155 2.23 -8.30 -16.09
CA GLY A 155 2.92 -7.37 -15.20
C GLY A 155 3.23 -7.93 -13.80
N HIS A 156 3.08 -9.24 -13.56
CA HIS A 156 3.35 -9.79 -12.24
C HIS A 156 4.80 -9.57 -11.79
N LYS A 157 5.79 -9.53 -12.71
CA LYS A 157 7.19 -9.22 -12.38
C LYS A 157 7.36 -7.90 -11.62
N ARG A 158 6.72 -6.82 -12.08
CA ARG A 158 6.83 -5.49 -11.46
C ARG A 158 6.07 -5.45 -10.12
N PHE A 159 4.86 -5.99 -10.09
CA PHE A 159 4.04 -6.05 -8.87
C PHE A 159 4.70 -6.92 -7.81
N CYS A 160 5.24 -8.08 -8.18
CA CYS A 160 5.94 -8.98 -7.27
C CYS A 160 7.17 -8.33 -6.65
N LYS A 161 7.88 -7.44 -7.36
CA LYS A 161 9.02 -6.70 -6.80
C LYS A 161 8.58 -5.79 -5.65
N ALA A 162 7.46 -5.08 -5.81
CA ALA A 162 6.89 -4.24 -4.75
C ALA A 162 6.29 -5.09 -3.61
N LEU A 163 5.44 -6.05 -3.94
CA LEU A 163 4.74 -6.92 -2.99
C LEU A 163 5.64 -7.96 -2.29
N LYS A 164 6.91 -8.06 -2.65
CA LYS A 164 7.87 -8.84 -1.85
C LYS A 164 8.21 -8.11 -0.54
N ASN A 165 8.08 -6.78 -0.51
CA ASN A 165 8.23 -6.00 0.70
C ASN A 165 7.02 -6.23 1.61
N LYS A 166 7.29 -6.62 2.87
CA LYS A 166 6.26 -6.93 3.86
C LYS A 166 5.34 -5.72 4.13
N ASN A 167 5.88 -4.53 4.29
CA ASN A 167 5.11 -3.31 4.58
C ASN A 167 4.15 -2.96 3.44
N VAL A 168 4.61 -3.11 2.20
CA VAL A 168 3.75 -2.90 1.03
C VAL A 168 2.60 -3.90 1.03
N ARG A 169 2.87 -5.19 1.34
CA ARG A 169 1.77 -6.17 1.47
C ARG A 169 0.83 -5.81 2.60
N ASP A 170 1.36 -5.55 3.79
CA ASP A 170 0.57 -5.31 4.98
C ASP A 170 -0.36 -4.10 4.76
N MET A 171 0.10 -3.05 4.07
CA MET A 171 -0.73 -1.90 3.66
C MET A 171 -1.99 -2.29 2.87
N HIS A 172 -1.96 -3.39 2.09
CA HIS A 172 -3.17 -3.92 1.44
C HIS A 172 -4.12 -4.59 2.43
N PHE A 173 -3.66 -5.10 3.56
CA PHE A 173 -4.46 -5.91 4.49
C PHE A 173 -4.65 -5.26 5.86
N LEU A 174 -4.20 -4.01 6.04
CA LEU A 174 -4.45 -3.23 7.25
C LEU A 174 -5.97 -3.08 7.46
N ASP A 175 -6.36 -3.18 8.73
CA ASP A 175 -7.68 -2.77 9.16
C ASP A 175 -7.62 -1.28 9.52
N TYR A 176 -7.96 -0.43 8.54
CA TYR A 176 -7.85 1.02 8.72
C TYR A 176 -8.94 1.59 9.64
N ASP A 177 -10.00 0.83 9.91
CA ASP A 177 -11.03 1.19 10.88
C ASP A 177 -10.62 0.87 12.32
N ASP A 178 -9.57 0.06 12.53
CA ASP A 178 -9.07 -0.29 13.85
C ASP A 178 -8.21 0.87 14.43
N SER A 179 -8.71 1.46 15.51
CA SER A 179 -8.07 2.56 16.22
C SER A 179 -7.27 2.11 17.44
N SER A 180 -7.05 0.80 17.62
CA SER A 180 -6.49 0.26 18.86
C SER A 180 -4.99 0.47 19.03
N ASP A 181 -4.21 0.54 17.94
CA ASP A 181 -2.74 0.71 18.00
C ASP A 181 -2.15 1.49 16.80
N CYS A 182 -1.05 2.21 17.05
CA CYS A 182 -0.25 2.82 15.98
C CYS A 182 0.38 1.74 15.10
N VAL A 183 0.10 1.75 13.80
CA VAL A 183 0.74 0.82 12.85
C VAL A 183 2.19 1.23 12.61
N SER A 184 3.11 0.35 12.96
CA SER A 184 4.51 0.46 12.56
C SER A 184 4.82 -0.50 11.41
N PHE A 185 5.39 0.05 10.35
CA PHE A 185 5.97 -0.71 9.25
C PHE A 185 7.44 -1.00 9.57
N SER A 186 7.89 -2.26 9.42
CA SER A 186 9.22 -2.73 9.85
C SER A 186 10.25 -2.92 8.74
#